data_AF-A0A7S4SQV6-F1
#
_entry.id   AF-A0A7S4SQV6-F1
#
_cell.length_a   1.000
_cell.length_b   1.000
_cell.length_c   1.000
_cell.angle_alpha   90.00
_cell.angle_beta   90.00
_cell.angle_gamma   90.00
#
_symmetry.space_group_name_H-M   'P 1'
#
loop_
_entity.id
_entity.type
_entity.pdbx_description
1 polymer ?
#
loop_
_entity_poly.entity_id
_entity_poly.type
_entity_poly.pdbx_seq_one_letter_code
_entity_poly.pdbx_strand_id
1 'polypeptide(L)'
;QEVCSTTQWRCPPPDEGGDMVRTPPERRLAPAAAGSAGGSAPGSDAEDALSGADHGASGHAQWTPQERRAYIASLGSAGLPEAAAIQRFLSDVLVGATLPPRWVASRDEKGRLFYANTSTRKSSYRHPLEPQLRELSEVCRECLALGEADACQRLHDLDKAWREQAEKEVSKWREVAQERGRKYYYHKDTQERRWDNPLDTLYPPYRMRLEALRRLSDSGYLSALRQELESARAPTAQLGGSTSEA
;
A
#
# COMPACT_ATOMS: atom_id res chain seq x y z
N GLN A 1 27.11 8.58 20.37
CA GLN A 1 26.13 9.37 19.59
C GLN A 1 26.44 9.12 18.13
N GLU A 2 25.85 8.08 17.54
CA GLU A 2 25.98 7.82 16.10
C GLU A 2 24.63 8.14 15.46
N VAL A 3 24.64 9.19 14.66
CA VAL A 3 23.45 9.72 14.00
C VAL A 3 23.25 8.89 12.73
N CYS A 4 22.12 8.19 12.64
CA CYS A 4 21.77 7.41 11.46
C CYS A 4 21.52 8.38 10.28
N SER A 5 22.51 8.52 9.41
CA SER A 5 22.48 9.44 8.27
C SER A 5 21.40 9.05 7.26
N THR A 6 20.41 9.92 7.11
CA THR A 6 19.32 9.79 6.13
C THR A 6 19.84 10.16 4.74
N THR A 7 20.18 9.14 3.94
CA THR A 7 20.43 9.34 2.50
C THR A 7 19.11 9.30 1.75
N GLN A 8 18.67 10.49 1.30
CA GLN A 8 17.48 10.69 0.48
C GLN A 8 17.73 10.16 -0.94
N TRP A 9 17.03 9.10 -1.32
CA TRP A 9 17.08 8.56 -2.68
C TRP A 9 16.54 9.57 -3.69
N ARG A 10 17.36 9.94 -4.68
CA ARG A 10 16.96 10.66 -5.89
C ARG A 10 17.06 9.72 -7.10
N CYS A 11 16.12 9.85 -8.04
CA CYS A 11 16.17 9.12 -9.31
C CYS A 11 17.42 9.51 -10.13
N PRO A 12 18.13 8.56 -10.75
CA PRO A 12 19.16 8.86 -11.73
C PRO A 12 18.54 9.35 -13.05
N PRO A 13 19.18 10.29 -13.77
CA PRO A 13 18.73 10.72 -15.10
C PRO A 13 18.94 9.61 -16.14
N PRO A 14 18.15 9.60 -17.24
CA PRO A 14 18.33 8.64 -18.31
C PRO A 14 19.63 8.91 -19.09
N ASP A 15 20.40 7.86 -19.28
CA ASP A 15 21.66 7.80 -20.02
C ASP A 15 21.42 7.99 -21.53
N GLU A 16 22.02 9.04 -22.11
CA GLU A 16 22.04 9.28 -23.55
C GLU A 16 23.22 8.55 -24.19
N GLY A 17 22.94 7.59 -25.08
CA GLY A 17 23.90 7.18 -26.09
C GLY A 17 23.86 5.70 -26.49
N GLY A 18 23.74 5.45 -27.80
CA GLY A 18 24.25 4.21 -28.39
C GLY A 18 23.36 3.55 -29.43
N ASP A 19 23.37 4.12 -30.64
CA ASP A 19 23.06 3.49 -31.92
C ASP A 19 23.53 2.02 -32.03
N MET A 20 22.68 1.13 -32.56
CA MET A 20 22.96 0.34 -33.77
C MET A 20 21.98 -0.85 -33.95
N VAL A 21 21.33 -0.86 -35.13
CA VAL A 21 21.24 -2.00 -36.06
C VAL A 21 19.96 -2.90 -36.06
N ARG A 22 19.27 -2.81 -37.21
CA ARG A 22 18.55 -3.82 -38.03
C ARG A 22 17.16 -4.34 -37.61
N THR A 23 16.14 -3.83 -38.30
CA THR A 23 14.94 -4.57 -38.81
C THR A 23 15.34 -5.51 -39.98
N PRO A 24 14.54 -6.49 -40.49
CA PRO A 24 13.06 -6.72 -40.42
C PRO A 24 12.69 -8.25 -40.32
N PRO A 25 11.51 -8.80 -40.76
CA PRO A 25 10.24 -8.19 -41.18
C PRO A 25 8.95 -8.73 -40.50
N GLU A 26 7.90 -7.93 -40.69
CA GLU A 26 6.48 -8.21 -40.46
C GLU A 26 5.94 -9.44 -41.20
N ARG A 27 4.93 -10.09 -40.60
CA ARG A 27 3.93 -10.87 -41.33
C ARG A 27 2.52 -10.37 -40.99
N ARG A 28 1.80 -9.93 -42.03
CA ARG A 28 0.39 -9.55 -42.03
C ARG A 28 -0.49 -10.68 -42.58
N LEU A 29 -1.67 -10.82 -41.95
CA LEU A 29 -2.99 -11.28 -42.47
C LEU A 29 -3.08 -12.77 -42.85
N ALA A 30 -4.14 -13.52 -42.53
CA ALA A 30 -5.56 -13.25 -42.82
C ALA A 30 -6.52 -14.13 -41.96
N PRO A 31 -7.87 -13.96 -42.05
CA PRO A 31 -8.89 -14.37 -41.08
C PRO A 31 -9.66 -15.65 -41.47
N ALA A 32 -10.52 -16.17 -40.56
CA ALA A 32 -11.58 -17.10 -40.92
C ALA A 32 -12.81 -17.03 -39.97
N ALA A 33 -13.98 -17.08 -40.62
CA ALA A 33 -15.37 -16.99 -40.15
C ALA A 33 -15.81 -18.20 -39.28
N ALA A 34 -16.61 -18.01 -38.23
CA ALA A 34 -18.08 -18.11 -38.14
C ALA A 34 -18.65 -19.53 -37.91
N GLY A 35 -19.45 -19.66 -36.85
CA GLY A 35 -20.30 -20.81 -36.54
C GLY A 35 -21.11 -20.53 -35.26
N SER A 36 -22.43 -20.44 -35.39
CA SER A 36 -23.40 -19.97 -34.38
C SER A 36 -24.35 -21.09 -33.96
N ALA A 37 -24.79 -21.08 -32.69
CA ALA A 37 -26.02 -21.64 -32.08
C ALA A 37 -25.70 -21.92 -30.59
N GLY A 38 -26.46 -21.60 -29.55
CA GLY A 38 -27.83 -21.11 -29.34
C GLY A 38 -28.29 -21.69 -27.99
N GLY A 39 -28.86 -20.88 -27.07
CA GLY A 39 -29.49 -21.41 -25.85
C GLY A 39 -29.51 -20.50 -24.61
N SER A 40 -30.50 -19.61 -24.58
CA SER A 40 -31.35 -19.12 -23.46
C SER A 40 -30.83 -18.88 -22.01
N ALA A 41 -31.13 -17.64 -21.59
CA ALA A 41 -31.26 -16.93 -20.29
C ALA A 41 -32.06 -17.66 -19.17
N PRO A 42 -32.30 -17.10 -17.94
CA PRO A 42 -32.16 -15.71 -17.45
C PRO A 42 -31.37 -15.57 -16.12
N GLY A 43 -31.03 -14.41 -15.55
CA GLY A 43 -31.31 -12.99 -15.76
C GLY A 43 -30.92 -12.27 -14.46
N SER A 44 -30.47 -11.01 -14.51
CA SER A 44 -30.66 -9.96 -13.49
C SER A 44 -29.80 -8.75 -13.85
N ASP A 45 -30.51 -7.70 -14.22
CA ASP A 45 -30.10 -6.39 -14.71
C ASP A 45 -29.22 -5.58 -13.76
N ALA A 46 -28.22 -4.88 -14.33
CA ALA A 46 -27.70 -3.61 -13.81
C ALA A 46 -26.87 -2.89 -14.90
N GLU A 47 -27.52 -2.47 -15.99
CA GLU A 47 -26.96 -1.52 -16.95
C GLU A 47 -28.02 -0.44 -17.18
N ASP A 48 -27.93 0.70 -16.48
CA ASP A 48 -28.17 2.05 -17.02
C ASP A 48 -28.17 3.09 -15.88
N ALA A 49 -27.26 4.06 -15.96
CA ALA A 49 -27.44 5.45 -15.52
C ALA A 49 -26.09 6.20 -15.59
N LEU A 50 -25.72 6.63 -16.80
CA LEU A 50 -24.84 7.77 -16.99
C LEU A 50 -25.70 8.99 -17.35
N SER A 51 -26.03 9.85 -16.39
CA SER A 51 -26.19 11.29 -16.65
C SER A 51 -26.40 12.12 -15.36
N GLY A 52 -25.52 13.10 -15.14
CA GLY A 52 -25.89 14.38 -14.53
C GLY A 52 -25.72 14.56 -13.01
N ALA A 53 -24.52 14.96 -12.57
CA ALA A 53 -24.27 15.91 -11.47
C ALA A 53 -22.79 16.32 -11.56
N ASP A 54 -22.49 17.46 -12.16
CA ASP A 54 -22.27 18.76 -11.51
C ASP A 54 -21.03 18.82 -10.60
N HIS A 55 -20.21 19.83 -10.87
CA HIS A 55 -18.81 19.94 -10.48
C HIS A 55 -18.65 20.25 -8.98
N GLY A 56 -18.10 19.29 -8.24
CA GLY A 56 -17.75 19.48 -6.83
C GLY A 56 -16.47 18.77 -6.44
N ALA A 57 -15.33 19.43 -6.69
CA ALA A 57 -14.00 19.18 -6.13
C ALA A 57 -13.36 17.78 -6.36
N SER A 58 -12.18 17.79 -7.01
CA SER A 58 -11.16 16.74 -6.90
C SER A 58 -10.69 16.59 -5.45
N GLY A 59 -11.53 16.02 -4.59
CA GLY A 59 -11.20 15.56 -3.26
C GLY A 59 -11.31 14.05 -3.27
N HIS A 60 -10.19 13.34 -3.46
CA HIS A 60 -10.16 11.90 -3.24
C HIS A 60 -10.80 11.60 -1.88
N ALA A 61 -11.80 10.71 -1.84
CA ALA A 61 -12.50 10.41 -0.60
C ALA A 61 -11.49 9.92 0.45
N GLN A 62 -11.36 10.66 1.55
CA GLN A 62 -10.43 10.32 2.62
C GLN A 62 -11.15 9.60 3.76
N TRP A 63 -10.39 8.80 4.50
CA TRP A 63 -10.83 8.23 5.77
C TRP A 63 -11.15 9.33 6.78
N THR A 64 -12.25 9.19 7.51
CA THR A 64 -12.37 9.87 8.80
C THR A 64 -11.48 9.18 9.85
N PRO A 65 -11.07 9.87 10.92
CA PRO A 65 -10.29 9.25 12.00
C PRO A 65 -10.99 8.04 12.63
N GLN A 66 -12.33 8.06 12.73
CA GLN A 66 -13.11 6.96 13.29
C GLN A 66 -13.15 5.74 12.37
N GLU A 67 -13.43 5.94 11.07
CA GLU A 67 -13.41 4.87 10.08
C GLU A 67 -12.03 4.21 10.01
N ARG A 68 -10.96 5.01 10.05
CA ARG A 68 -9.58 4.51 10.01
C ARG A 68 -9.29 3.60 11.20
N ARG A 69 -9.64 4.04 12.41
CA ARG A 69 -9.48 3.22 13.62
C ARG A 69 -10.27 1.92 13.54
N ALA A 70 -11.53 1.98 13.09
CA ALA A 70 -12.37 0.80 12.95
C ALA A 70 -11.79 -0.20 11.93
N TYR A 71 -11.29 0.29 10.80
CA TYR A 71 -10.64 -0.55 9.80
C TYR A 71 -9.38 -1.22 10.35
N ILE A 72 -8.50 -0.47 11.01
CA ILE A 72 -7.27 -1.02 11.58
C ILE A 72 -7.59 -2.05 12.69
N ALA A 73 -8.60 -1.79 13.52
CA ALA A 73 -9.06 -2.75 14.51
C ALA A 73 -9.51 -4.07 13.85
N SER A 74 -10.17 -4.00 12.69
CA SER A 74 -10.61 -5.17 11.91
C SER A 74 -9.47 -6.01 11.32
N LEU A 75 -8.24 -5.48 11.25
CA LEU A 75 -7.09 -6.21 10.71
C LEU A 75 -6.52 -7.28 11.66
N GLY A 76 -7.06 -7.41 12.88
CA GLY A 76 -6.68 -8.47 13.83
C GLY A 76 -5.97 -7.98 15.09
N SER A 77 -6.03 -6.68 15.39
CA SER A 77 -5.51 -6.12 16.65
C SER A 77 -6.56 -6.06 17.76
N ALA A 78 -7.83 -6.39 17.50
CA ALA A 78 -8.89 -6.27 18.50
C ALA A 78 -8.70 -7.25 19.67
N GLY A 79 -8.71 -6.72 20.91
CA GLY A 79 -8.71 -7.51 22.15
C GLY A 79 -7.34 -7.81 22.76
N LEU A 80 -6.24 -7.34 22.17
CA LEU A 80 -4.89 -7.47 22.74
C LEU A 80 -4.53 -6.23 23.59
N PRO A 81 -3.72 -6.36 24.66
CA PRO A 81 -3.28 -5.20 25.46
C PRO A 81 -2.42 -4.22 24.63
N GLU A 82 -1.70 -4.74 23.64
CA GLU A 82 -0.89 -4.00 22.67
C GLU A 82 -1.68 -3.39 21.51
N ALA A 83 -3.00 -3.62 21.47
CA ALA A 83 -3.86 -3.15 20.40
C ALA A 83 -3.78 -1.64 20.19
N ALA A 84 -3.76 -0.84 21.26
CA ALA A 84 -3.76 0.62 21.17
C ALA A 84 -2.50 1.15 20.47
N ALA A 85 -1.32 0.70 20.91
CA ALA A 85 -0.04 1.08 20.34
C ALA A 85 0.08 0.66 18.86
N ILE A 86 -0.29 -0.58 18.53
CA ILE A 86 -0.27 -1.08 17.15
C ILE A 86 -1.28 -0.31 16.28
N GLN A 87 -2.49 -0.01 16.81
CA GLN A 87 -3.51 0.73 16.08
C GLN A 87 -3.08 2.17 15.78
N ARG A 88 -2.45 2.84 16.74
CA ARG A 88 -1.86 4.17 16.55
C ARG A 88 -0.79 4.13 15.46
N PHE A 89 0.13 3.18 15.55
CA PHE A 89 1.17 3.01 14.55
C PHE A 89 0.62 2.82 13.13
N LEU A 90 -0.28 1.87 12.95
CA LEU A 90 -0.89 1.60 11.64
C LEU A 90 -1.72 2.79 11.14
N SER A 91 -2.34 3.55 12.05
CA SER A 91 -3.08 4.78 11.72
C SER A 91 -2.15 5.84 11.15
N ASP A 92 -1.00 6.05 11.79
CA ASP A 92 0.00 7.03 11.35
C ASP A 92 0.63 6.66 10.01
N VAL A 93 0.91 5.36 9.80
CA VAL A 93 1.39 4.84 8.51
C VAL A 93 0.35 5.05 7.41
N LEU A 94 -0.92 4.75 7.70
CA LEU A 94 -2.00 4.85 6.72
C LEU A 94 -2.32 6.31 6.34
N VAL A 95 -2.09 7.29 7.23
CA VAL A 95 -2.20 8.73 6.90
C VAL A 95 -1.22 9.13 5.80
N GLY A 96 0.01 8.60 5.84
CA GLY A 96 1.05 8.89 4.86
C GLY A 96 0.97 8.04 3.58
N ALA A 97 0.06 7.07 3.54
CA ALA A 97 -0.02 6.09 2.47
C ALA A 97 -0.63 6.69 1.20
N THR A 98 0.11 6.62 0.09
CA THR A 98 -0.45 6.93 -1.23
C THR A 98 -1.05 5.66 -1.84
N LEU A 99 -2.27 5.75 -2.36
CA LEU A 99 -2.84 4.65 -3.12
C LEU A 99 -1.98 4.31 -4.33
N PRO A 100 -1.87 3.02 -4.70
CA PRO A 100 -1.20 2.67 -5.94
C PRO A 100 -1.89 3.32 -7.14
N PRO A 101 -1.15 3.61 -8.23
CA PRO A 101 -1.73 4.21 -9.42
C PRO A 101 -2.91 3.40 -9.95
N ARG A 102 -3.88 4.13 -10.50
CA ARG A 102 -5.17 3.62 -10.96
C ARG A 102 -6.12 3.16 -9.85
N TRP A 103 -5.71 3.13 -8.59
CA TRP A 103 -6.65 3.01 -7.47
C TRP A 103 -7.17 4.38 -7.05
N VAL A 104 -8.47 4.46 -6.85
CA VAL A 104 -9.14 5.65 -6.32
C VAL A 104 -9.97 5.25 -5.12
N ALA A 105 -9.96 6.09 -4.08
CA ALA A 105 -10.89 5.99 -2.98
C ALA A 105 -12.18 6.73 -3.34
N SER A 106 -13.32 6.10 -3.07
CA SER A 106 -14.66 6.64 -3.34
C SER A 106 -15.61 6.20 -2.23
N ARG A 107 -16.78 6.84 -2.14
CA ARG A 107 -17.83 6.47 -1.19
C ARG A 107 -19.02 5.87 -1.93
N ASP A 108 -19.58 4.80 -1.38
CA ASP A 108 -20.82 4.22 -1.90
C ASP A 108 -22.03 5.09 -1.49
N GLU A 109 -23.22 4.70 -1.93
CA GLU A 109 -24.49 5.40 -1.61
C GLU A 109 -24.76 5.49 -0.09
N LYS A 110 -24.16 4.59 0.70
CA LYS A 110 -24.27 4.54 2.15
C LYS A 110 -23.14 5.30 2.85
N GLY A 111 -22.31 6.02 2.09
CA GLY A 111 -21.18 6.78 2.58
C GLY A 111 -19.97 5.92 2.96
N ARG A 112 -19.96 4.60 2.71
CA ARG A 112 -18.84 3.72 3.08
C ARG A 112 -17.69 3.86 2.10
N LEU A 113 -16.47 3.95 2.63
CA LEU A 113 -15.27 4.05 1.82
C LEU A 113 -14.97 2.73 1.10
N PHE A 114 -14.76 2.79 -0.20
CA PHE A 114 -14.31 1.68 -1.03
C PHE A 114 -13.22 2.15 -2.01
N TYR A 115 -12.51 1.19 -2.57
CA TYR A 115 -11.40 1.41 -3.49
C TYR A 115 -11.74 0.80 -4.84
N ALA A 116 -11.70 1.63 -5.89
CA ALA A 116 -11.90 1.19 -7.26
C ALA A 116 -10.58 1.23 -8.02
N ASN A 117 -10.25 0.13 -8.68
CA ASN A 117 -9.17 0.06 -9.64
C ASN A 117 -9.72 0.43 -11.03
N THR A 118 -9.34 1.62 -11.49
CA THR A 118 -9.83 2.22 -12.75
C THR A 118 -9.35 1.52 -14.02
N SER A 119 -8.29 0.70 -13.95
CA SER A 119 -7.81 -0.05 -15.13
C SER A 119 -8.49 -1.42 -15.26
N THR A 120 -8.75 -2.10 -14.15
CA THR A 120 -9.37 -3.45 -14.13
C THR A 120 -10.88 -3.43 -13.91
N ARG A 121 -11.45 -2.26 -13.61
CA ARG A 121 -12.87 -2.08 -13.21
C ARG A 121 -13.27 -2.89 -11.96
N LYS A 122 -12.31 -3.35 -11.16
CA LYS A 122 -12.57 -4.05 -9.89
C LYS A 122 -12.69 -3.05 -8.75
N SER A 123 -13.62 -3.28 -7.84
CA SER A 123 -13.78 -2.54 -6.60
C SER A 123 -13.60 -3.43 -5.37
N SER A 124 -13.19 -2.86 -4.25
CA SER A 124 -12.98 -3.57 -2.99
C SER A 124 -13.17 -2.63 -1.80
N TYR A 125 -13.72 -3.14 -0.69
CA TYR A 125 -13.72 -2.42 0.60
C TYR A 125 -12.40 -2.57 1.36
N ARG A 126 -11.50 -3.43 0.88
CA ARG A 126 -10.16 -3.61 1.42
C ARG A 126 -9.21 -2.59 0.80
N HIS A 127 -8.39 -1.97 1.64
CA HIS A 127 -7.36 -1.05 1.19
C HIS A 127 -6.36 -1.80 0.27
N PRO A 128 -5.91 -1.22 -0.86
CA PRO A 128 -5.00 -1.91 -1.79
C PRO A 128 -3.65 -2.32 -1.17
N LEU A 129 -3.25 -1.61 -0.11
CA LEU A 129 -2.06 -1.89 0.68
C LEU A 129 -2.34 -2.63 2.00
N GLU A 130 -3.52 -3.25 2.15
CA GLU A 130 -3.86 -4.06 3.33
C GLU A 130 -2.80 -5.14 3.64
N PRO A 131 -2.23 -5.87 2.66
CA PRO A 131 -1.19 -6.85 2.96
C PRO A 131 0.01 -6.25 3.69
N GLN A 132 0.41 -5.02 3.34
CA GLN A 132 1.49 -4.31 4.00
C GLN A 132 1.09 -3.87 5.41
N LEU A 133 -0.16 -3.43 5.62
CA LEU A 133 -0.64 -3.10 6.96
C LEU A 133 -0.60 -4.31 7.91
N ARG A 134 -0.94 -5.50 7.41
CA ARG A 134 -0.86 -6.75 8.18
C ARG A 134 0.59 -7.15 8.48
N GLU A 135 1.49 -7.04 7.50
CA GLU A 135 2.91 -7.29 7.76
C GLU A 135 3.48 -6.30 8.79
N LEU A 136 3.11 -5.03 8.70
CA LEU A 136 3.56 -3.99 9.60
C LEU A 136 2.99 -4.12 11.03
N SER A 137 1.81 -4.71 11.21
CA SER A 137 1.29 -5.01 12.55
C SER A 137 2.19 -5.99 13.29
N GLU A 138 2.65 -7.03 12.59
CA GLU A 138 3.53 -8.04 13.17
C GLU A 138 4.90 -7.45 13.50
N VAL A 139 5.49 -6.66 12.59
CA VAL A 139 6.77 -5.97 12.83
C VAL A 139 6.69 -5.04 14.05
N CYS A 140 5.62 -4.24 14.15
CA CYS A 140 5.43 -3.36 15.30
C CYS A 140 5.32 -4.14 16.61
N ARG A 141 4.54 -5.23 16.62
CA ARG A 141 4.41 -6.12 17.78
C ARG A 141 5.76 -6.69 18.21
N GLU A 142 6.54 -7.20 17.26
CA GLU A 142 7.90 -7.70 17.51
C GLU A 142 8.78 -6.62 18.16
N CYS A 143 8.82 -5.41 17.61
CA CYS A 143 9.62 -4.31 18.14
C CYS A 143 9.19 -3.83 19.54
N LEU A 144 7.89 -3.90 19.85
CA LEU A 144 7.37 -3.58 21.18
C LEU A 144 7.75 -4.63 22.23
N ALA A 145 7.91 -5.89 21.83
CA ALA A 145 8.33 -6.99 22.70
C ALA A 145 9.86 -7.06 22.90
N LEU A 146 10.64 -6.55 21.94
CA LEU A 146 12.10 -6.53 22.00
C LEU A 146 12.65 -5.36 22.83
N GLY A 147 13.89 -5.50 23.33
CA GLY A 147 14.66 -4.38 23.86
C GLY A 147 14.98 -3.33 22.79
N GLU A 148 15.40 -2.12 23.18
CA GLU A 148 15.69 -1.05 22.21
C GLU A 148 16.82 -1.41 21.23
N ALA A 149 17.92 -1.98 21.70
CA ALA A 149 19.03 -2.40 20.84
C ALA A 149 18.62 -3.48 19.83
N ASP A 150 17.89 -4.50 20.29
CA ASP A 150 17.41 -5.59 19.44
C ASP A 150 16.38 -5.12 18.43
N ALA A 151 15.46 -4.22 18.84
CA ALA A 151 14.50 -3.60 17.94
C ALA A 151 15.20 -2.78 16.85
N CYS A 152 16.21 -1.98 17.21
CA CYS A 152 17.00 -1.22 16.24
C CYS A 152 17.71 -2.12 15.23
N GLN A 153 18.35 -3.20 15.68
CA GLN A 153 19.00 -4.16 14.79
C GLN A 153 18.00 -4.84 13.86
N ARG A 154 16.86 -5.30 14.40
CA ARG A 154 15.78 -5.93 13.65
C ARG A 154 15.23 -5.01 12.55
N LEU A 155 14.99 -3.75 12.87
CA LEU A 155 14.49 -2.74 11.91
C LEU A 155 15.53 -2.44 10.82
N HIS A 156 16.81 -2.38 11.18
CA HIS A 156 17.90 -2.22 10.22
C HIS A 156 17.98 -3.40 9.24
N ASP A 157 17.87 -4.63 9.73
CA ASP A 157 17.90 -5.83 8.88
C ASP A 157 16.68 -5.89 7.94
N LEU A 158 15.50 -5.48 8.43
CA LEU A 158 14.30 -5.34 7.58
C LEU A 158 14.46 -4.27 6.51
N ASP A 159 14.98 -3.10 6.86
CA ASP A 159 15.20 -2.00 5.91
C ASP A 159 16.13 -2.46 4.78
N LYS A 160 17.25 -3.11 5.14
CA LYS A 160 18.17 -3.69 4.17
C LYS A 160 17.47 -4.74 3.28
N ALA A 161 16.81 -5.73 3.88
CA ALA A 161 16.16 -6.80 3.13
C ALA A 161 15.06 -6.30 2.19
N TRP A 162 14.25 -5.34 2.64
CA TRP A 162 13.18 -4.78 1.82
C TRP A 162 13.69 -3.88 0.70
N ARG A 163 14.82 -3.17 0.90
CA ARG A 163 15.48 -2.41 -0.17
C ARG A 163 16.09 -3.32 -1.22
N GLU A 164 16.81 -4.36 -0.81
CA GLU A 164 17.37 -5.36 -1.73
C GLU A 164 16.26 -6.05 -2.52
N GLN A 165 15.16 -6.41 -1.85
CA GLN A 165 14.00 -6.98 -2.52
C GLN A 165 13.35 -6.01 -3.51
N ALA A 166 13.25 -4.72 -3.18
CA ALA A 166 12.73 -3.70 -4.08
C ALA A 166 13.61 -3.53 -5.31
N GLU A 167 14.93 -3.40 -5.12
CA GLU A 167 15.89 -3.31 -6.21
C GLU A 167 15.84 -4.53 -7.13
N LYS A 168 15.74 -5.73 -6.54
CA LYS A 168 15.58 -6.98 -7.28
C LYS A 168 14.32 -6.95 -8.14
N GLU A 169 13.15 -6.62 -7.60
CA GLU A 169 11.91 -6.55 -8.38
C GLU A 169 11.94 -5.46 -9.46
N VAL A 170 12.52 -4.29 -9.16
CA VAL A 170 12.67 -3.19 -10.11
C VAL A 170 13.59 -3.58 -11.27
N SER A 171 14.70 -4.27 -10.98
CA SER A 171 15.70 -4.67 -11.98
C SER A 171 15.18 -5.68 -13.02
N LYS A 172 14.08 -6.38 -12.71
CA LYS A 172 13.39 -7.29 -13.64
C LYS A 172 12.70 -6.55 -14.77
N TRP A 173 12.35 -5.28 -14.58
CA TRP A 173 11.69 -4.46 -15.59
C TRP A 173 12.70 -3.63 -16.38
N ARG A 174 12.53 -3.59 -17.70
CA ARG A 174 13.32 -2.79 -18.63
C ARG A 174 12.40 -1.85 -19.41
N GLU A 175 12.75 -0.57 -19.45
CA GLU A 175 12.13 0.38 -20.38
C GLU A 175 12.69 0.17 -21.78
N VAL A 176 11.80 0.08 -22.77
CA VAL A 176 12.15 -0.08 -24.18
C VAL A 176 11.47 1.03 -24.97
N ALA A 177 12.29 1.86 -25.62
CA ALA A 177 11.81 2.90 -26.53
C ALA A 177 11.44 2.30 -27.88
N GLN A 178 10.30 2.73 -28.45
CA GLN A 178 9.91 2.41 -29.82
C GLN A 178 10.18 3.60 -30.74
N GLU A 179 10.38 3.34 -32.04
CA GLU A 179 10.66 4.34 -33.10
C GLU A 179 9.66 5.51 -33.18
N ARG A 180 8.46 5.38 -32.58
CA ARG A 180 7.43 6.43 -32.55
C ARG A 180 7.38 7.23 -31.24
N GLY A 181 8.43 7.15 -30.41
CA GLY A 181 8.53 7.86 -29.13
C GLY A 181 7.65 7.28 -28.00
N ARG A 182 6.89 6.21 -28.28
CA ARG A 182 6.13 5.50 -27.25
C ARG A 182 7.03 4.45 -26.60
N LYS A 183 7.14 4.52 -25.29
CA LYS A 183 7.86 3.50 -24.51
C LYS A 183 6.93 2.40 -24.03
N TYR A 184 7.48 1.20 -23.88
CA TYR A 184 6.85 0.10 -23.18
C TYR A 184 7.84 -0.50 -22.17
N TYR A 185 7.31 -1.26 -21.23
CA TYR A 185 8.06 -1.94 -20.19
C TYR A 185 8.02 -3.43 -20.42
N TYR A 186 9.18 -4.06 -20.34
CA TYR A 186 9.38 -5.49 -20.54
C TYR A 186 9.88 -6.14 -19.26
N HIS A 187 9.23 -7.22 -18.82
CA HIS A 187 9.68 -8.04 -17.71
C HIS A 187 10.64 -9.12 -18.23
N LYS A 188 11.87 -9.17 -17.70
CA LYS A 188 12.93 -10.07 -18.16
C LYS A 188 12.60 -11.54 -17.96
N ASP A 189 12.04 -11.89 -16.79
CA ASP A 189 11.80 -13.31 -16.45
C ASP A 189 10.51 -13.88 -17.03
N THR A 190 9.38 -13.16 -16.93
CA THR A 190 8.07 -13.61 -17.42
C THR A 190 7.81 -13.30 -18.89
N GLN A 191 8.69 -12.53 -19.53
CA GLN A 191 8.54 -12.00 -20.89
C GLN A 191 7.28 -11.15 -21.10
N GLU A 192 6.68 -10.66 -20.01
CA GLU A 192 5.52 -9.78 -20.06
C GLU A 192 5.87 -8.41 -20.64
N ARG A 193 4.93 -7.83 -21.37
CA ARG A 193 5.04 -6.49 -21.95
C ARG A 193 3.85 -5.66 -21.52
N ARG A 194 4.11 -4.43 -21.08
CA ARG A 194 3.05 -3.50 -20.68
C ARG A 194 3.39 -2.06 -21.06
N TRP A 195 2.37 -1.25 -21.23
CA TRP A 195 2.51 0.16 -21.60
C TRP A 195 2.57 1.09 -20.38
N ASP A 196 1.89 0.72 -19.29
CA ASP A 196 1.99 1.42 -18.01
C ASP A 196 3.30 1.10 -17.31
N ASN A 197 3.87 2.07 -16.59
CA ASN A 197 5.09 1.87 -15.82
C ASN A 197 4.85 0.84 -14.70
N PRO A 198 5.54 -0.31 -14.68
CA PRO A 198 5.41 -1.31 -13.61
C PRO A 198 5.83 -0.75 -12.24
N LEU A 199 6.75 0.21 -12.25
CA LEU A 199 7.27 0.83 -11.04
C LEU A 199 6.19 1.59 -10.28
N ASP A 200 5.20 2.11 -11.00
CA ASP A 200 4.02 2.75 -10.41
C ASP A 200 3.26 1.78 -9.49
N THR A 201 3.16 0.51 -9.87
CA THR A 201 2.51 -0.53 -9.04
C THR A 201 3.44 -1.10 -7.97
N LEU A 202 4.75 -1.11 -8.19
CA LEU A 202 5.73 -1.68 -7.27
C LEU A 202 6.12 -0.71 -6.14
N TYR A 203 6.29 0.58 -6.41
CA TYR A 203 6.77 1.53 -5.42
C TYR A 203 5.84 1.79 -4.22
N PRO A 204 4.51 1.93 -4.37
CA PRO A 204 3.63 2.22 -3.25
C PRO A 204 3.75 1.26 -2.05
N PRO A 205 3.73 -0.07 -2.22
CA PRO A 205 3.93 -0.98 -1.09
C PRO A 205 5.33 -0.87 -0.47
N TYR A 206 6.40 -0.68 -1.26
CA TYR A 206 7.75 -0.47 -0.71
C TYR A 206 7.88 0.86 0.05
N ARG A 207 7.31 1.93 -0.49
CA ARG A 207 7.30 3.25 0.15
C ARG A 207 6.62 3.20 1.52
N MET A 208 5.46 2.55 1.60
CA MET A 208 4.75 2.36 2.87
C MET A 208 5.61 1.63 3.89
N ARG A 209 6.21 0.50 3.48
CA ARG A 209 7.10 -0.31 4.31
C ARG A 209 8.29 0.49 4.86
N LEU A 210 9.02 1.17 3.99
CA LEU A 210 10.22 1.94 4.40
C LEU A 210 9.87 3.13 5.30
N GLU A 211 8.77 3.84 5.03
CA GLU A 211 8.31 4.92 5.90
C GLU A 211 7.87 4.41 7.27
N ALA A 212 7.25 3.23 7.31
CA ALA A 212 6.86 2.58 8.56
C ALA A 212 8.08 2.17 9.39
N LEU A 213 9.12 1.61 8.77
CA LEU A 213 10.39 1.34 9.46
C LEU A 213 11.04 2.63 9.98
N ARG A 214 11.11 3.68 9.15
CA ARG A 214 11.67 4.98 9.56
C ARG A 214 11.00 5.53 10.82
N ARG A 215 9.68 5.32 10.96
CA ARG A 215 8.92 5.72 12.16
C ARG A 215 9.26 4.86 13.36
N LEU A 216 9.32 3.53 13.20
CA LEU A 216 9.68 2.63 14.30
C LEU A 216 11.14 2.77 14.74
N SER A 217 12.03 3.18 13.84
CA SER A 217 13.44 3.46 14.14
C SER A 217 13.64 4.79 14.88
N ASP A 218 12.64 5.66 14.91
CA ASP A 218 12.68 6.87 15.74
C ASP A 218 12.46 6.48 17.22
N SER A 219 13.49 6.68 18.04
CA SER A 219 13.47 6.27 19.45
C SER A 219 12.40 7.01 20.26
N GLY A 220 12.11 8.27 19.93
CA GLY A 220 11.02 9.04 20.55
C GLY A 220 9.64 8.46 20.21
N TYR A 221 9.45 8.04 18.97
CA TYR A 221 8.22 7.40 18.53
C TYR A 221 8.02 6.02 19.17
N LEU A 222 9.05 5.16 19.13
CA LEU A 222 8.98 3.82 19.72
C LEU A 222 8.79 3.86 21.24
N SER A 223 9.48 4.77 21.94
CA SER A 223 9.28 4.97 23.38
C SER A 223 7.87 5.45 23.71
N ALA A 224 7.28 6.35 22.91
CA ALA A 224 5.90 6.78 23.08
C ALA A 224 4.90 5.62 22.89
N LEU A 225 5.13 4.72 21.93
CA LEU A 225 4.31 3.52 21.75
C LEU A 225 4.43 2.55 22.93
N ARG A 226 5.64 2.37 23.48
CA ARG A 226 5.87 1.54 24.68
C ARG A 226 5.20 2.13 25.92
N GLN A 227 5.23 3.45 26.09
CA GLN A 227 4.54 4.12 27.19
C GLN A 227 3.02 3.94 27.07
N GLU A 228 2.46 4.00 25.86
CA GLU A 228 1.04 3.76 25.61
C GLU A 228 0.66 2.30 25.91
N LEU A 229 1.51 1.34 25.53
CA LEU A 229 1.35 -0.06 25.90
C LEU A 229 1.34 -0.24 27.42
N GLU A 230 2.27 0.38 28.14
CA GLU A 230 2.33 0.28 29.60
C GLU A 230 1.10 0.93 30.26
N SER A 231 0.68 2.09 29.76
CA SER A 231 -0.52 2.79 30.24
C SER A 231 -1.79 1.97 30.02
N ALA A 232 -1.88 1.19 28.94
CA ALA A 232 -3.00 0.29 28.67
C ALA A 232 -2.97 -0.98 29.53
N ARG A 233 -1.80 -1.39 30.02
CA ARG A 233 -1.62 -2.55 30.91
C ARG A 233 -1.81 -2.22 32.38
N ALA A 234 -1.58 -0.96 32.77
CA ALA A 234 -1.82 -0.50 34.12
C ALA A 234 -3.32 -0.68 34.46
N PRO A 235 -3.67 -1.48 35.48
CA PRO A 235 -5.05 -1.55 35.91
C PRO A 235 -5.50 -0.17 36.39
N THR A 236 -6.74 0.20 36.05
CA THR A 236 -7.45 1.39 36.52
C THR A 236 -7.68 1.31 38.03
N ALA A 237 -6.61 1.31 38.82
CA ALA A 237 -6.62 1.18 40.26
C ALA A 237 -6.81 2.54 40.92
N GLN A 238 -7.79 3.32 40.49
CA GLN A 238 -8.29 4.51 41.20
C GLN A 238 -9.78 4.72 40.91
N LEU A 239 -10.63 3.89 41.52
CA LEU A 239 -12.03 4.18 41.82
C LEU A 239 -12.52 3.19 42.89
N GLY A 240 -11.90 3.32 44.06
CA GLY A 240 -12.32 2.66 45.31
C GLY A 240 -12.25 3.66 46.46
N GLY A 241 -12.79 4.86 46.23
CA GLY A 241 -13.00 5.85 47.27
C GLY A 241 -14.28 5.54 48.05
N SER A 242 -14.13 5.51 49.38
CA SER A 242 -15.18 5.74 50.37
C SER A 242 -16.31 4.72 50.51
N THR A 243 -16.09 3.74 51.38
CA THR A 243 -17.09 3.30 52.37
C THR A 243 -16.51 3.60 53.74
N SER A 244 -16.86 4.74 54.34
CA SER A 244 -18.03 4.95 55.20
C SER A 244 -17.61 4.88 56.66
N GLU A 245 -17.37 6.06 57.21
CA GLU A 245 -17.34 6.36 58.64
C GLU A 245 -18.80 6.39 59.14
N ALA A 246 -19.15 5.49 60.06
CA ALA A 246 -20.23 5.61 61.05
C ALA A 246 -20.28 4.34 61.92
#